data_AF-A0A839NK49-F1
#
_entry.id   AF-A0A839NK49-F1
#
_cell.length_a   1.000
_cell.length_b   1.000
_cell.length_c   1.000
_cell.angle_alpha   90.00
_cell.angle_beta   90.00
_cell.angle_gamma   90.00
#
_symmetry.space_group_name_H-M   'P 1'
#
loop_
_entity.id
_entity.type
_entity.pdbx_description
1 polymer ?
#
loop_
_entity_poly.entity_id
_entity_poly.type
_entity_poly.pdbx_seq_one_letter_code
_entity_poly.pdbx_strand_id
1 'polypeptide(L)' 'MKITLPSSDVIKAIQEAKEDCMAVKGFFLTYDVKFNELSMEITPKKGYDVDPTDIFHLAWYVKEYM' A
#
# COMPACT_ATOMS: atom_id res chain seq x y z
N MET A 1 -6.08 -9.43 -2.74
CA MET A 1 -5.55 -9.75 -1.40
C MET A 1 -6.04 -8.72 -0.39
N LYS A 2 -6.32 -9.09 0.85
CA LYS A 2 -6.74 -8.17 1.92
C LYS A 2 -5.69 -8.15 3.03
N ILE A 3 -5.28 -6.96 3.44
CA ILE A 3 -4.33 -6.73 4.55
C ILE A 3 -5.04 -5.94 5.64
N THR A 4 -4.94 -6.41 6.88
CA THR A 4 -5.40 -5.66 8.06
C THR A 4 -4.28 -4.76 8.55
N LEU A 5 -4.59 -3.49 8.77
CA LEU A 5 -3.66 -2.49 9.25
C LEU A 5 -3.89 -2.22 10.74
N PRO A 6 -2.82 -1.97 11.53
CA PRO A 6 -2.92 -1.84 12.98
C PRO A 6 -3.66 -0.58 13.46
N SER A 7 -3.75 0.48 12.65
CA SER A 7 -4.54 1.68 12.97
C SER A 7 -4.92 2.48 11.71
N SER A 8 -5.83 3.45 11.88
CA SER A 8 -6.23 4.40 10.81
C SER A 8 -5.11 5.34 10.38
N ASP A 9 -4.17 5.66 11.27
CA ASP A 9 -3.04 6.53 10.95
C ASP A 9 -2.11 5.92 9.91
N VAL A 10 -2.06 4.58 9.84
CA VAL A 10 -1.35 3.82 8.80
C VAL A 10 -1.87 4.17 7.41
N ILE A 11 -3.19 4.25 7.27
CA ILE A 11 -3.82 4.55 5.98
C ILE A 11 -3.44 5.96 5.56
N LYS A 12 -3.47 6.90 6.49
CA LYS A 12 -3.07 8.29 6.23
C LYS A 12 -1.60 8.38 5.82
N ALA A 13 -0.70 7.73 6.54
CA ALA A 13 0.73 7.70 6.22
C ALA A 13 0.98 7.14 4.81
N ILE A 14 0.32 6.02 4.44
CA ILE A 14 0.42 5.43 3.10
C ILE A 14 -0.12 6.39 2.01
N GLN A 15 -1.23 7.08 2.28
CA GLN A 15 -1.83 8.03 1.34
C GLN A 15 -0.93 9.24 1.10
N GLU A 16 -0.28 9.77 2.14
CA GLU A 16 0.70 10.84 2.01
C GLU A 16 1.95 10.36 1.24
N ALA A 17 2.44 9.17 1.55
CA ALA A 17 3.59 8.56 0.86
C ALA A 17 3.39 8.40 -0.65
N LYS A 18 2.15 8.18 -1.08
CA LYS A 18 1.79 8.07 -2.49
C LYS A 18 2.19 9.33 -3.28
N GLU A 19 2.29 10.48 -2.63
CA GLU A 19 2.67 11.73 -3.28
C GLU A 19 4.19 11.93 -3.37
N ASP A 20 4.98 11.34 -2.46
CA ASP A 20 6.40 11.66 -2.31
C ASP A 20 7.37 10.47 -2.50
N CYS A 21 6.92 9.22 -2.30
CA CYS A 21 7.77 8.03 -2.36
C CYS A 21 7.62 7.26 -3.67
N MET A 22 8.71 7.09 -4.43
CA MET A 22 8.69 6.37 -5.71
C MET A 22 8.27 4.89 -5.58
N ALA A 23 8.70 4.20 -4.52
CA ALA A 23 8.35 2.79 -4.31
C ALA A 23 6.85 2.62 -4.05
N VAL A 24 6.28 3.49 -3.19
CA VAL A 24 4.83 3.50 -2.92
C VAL A 24 4.04 3.94 -4.16
N LYS A 25 4.53 4.90 -4.95
CA LYS A 25 3.93 5.24 -6.25
C LYS A 25 3.89 4.04 -7.19
N GLY A 26 5.00 3.31 -7.30
CA GLY A 26 5.08 2.06 -8.07
C GLY A 26 4.00 1.08 -7.67
N PHE A 27 3.81 0.86 -6.36
CA PHE A 27 2.73 0.04 -5.81
C PHE A 27 1.34 0.47 -6.34
N PHE A 28 1.01 1.76 -6.30
CA PHE A 28 -0.29 2.25 -6.79
C PHE A 28 -0.43 2.24 -8.32
N LEU A 29 0.68 2.13 -9.07
CA LEU A 29 0.65 1.93 -10.51
C LEU A 29 0.31 0.48 -10.85
N THR A 30 0.84 -0.49 -10.10
CA THR A 30 0.66 -1.93 -10.32
C THR A 30 -0.64 -2.48 -9.75
N TYR A 31 -1.14 -1.91 -8.65
CA TYR A 31 -2.35 -2.39 -7.98
C TYR A 31 -3.49 -1.36 -7.93
N ASP A 32 -4.72 -1.86 -8.03
CA ASP A 32 -5.92 -1.16 -7.56
C ASP A 32 -6.07 -1.38 -6.06
N VAL A 33 -6.11 -0.29 -5.31
CA VAL A 33 -6.08 -0.30 -3.85
C VAL A 33 -7.33 0.38 -3.32
N LYS A 34 -8.05 -0.30 -2.43
CA LYS A 34 -9.19 0.26 -1.69
C LYS A 34 -8.89 0.26 -0.21
N PHE A 35 -9.03 1.42 0.41
CA PHE A 35 -8.90 1.59 1.85
C PHE A 35 -10.27 1.55 2.52
N ASN A 36 -10.39 0.73 3.56
CA ASN A 36 -11.46 0.75 4.55
C ASN A 36 -10.85 1.17 5.90
N GLU A 37 -11.66 1.40 6.94
CA GLU A 37 -11.20 1.96 8.24
C GLU A 37 -9.90 1.35 8.82
N LEU A 38 -9.71 0.03 8.70
CA LEU A 38 -8.54 -0.70 9.21
C LEU A 38 -7.99 -1.73 8.21
N SER A 39 -8.37 -1.67 6.94
CA SER A 39 -7.90 -2.65 5.97
C SER A 39 -7.67 -2.06 4.60
N MET A 40 -6.80 -2.74 3.87
CA MET A 40 -6.47 -2.43 2.50
C MET A 40 -6.75 -3.65 1.63
N GLU A 41 -7.57 -3.46 0.61
CA GLU A 41 -7.84 -4.45 -0.42
C GLU A 41 -7.03 -4.11 -1.66
N ILE A 42 -6.21 -5.06 -2.11
CA ILE A 42 -5.27 -4.92 -3.20
C ILE A 42 -5.65 -5.90 -4.31
N THR A 43 -5.83 -5.39 -5.53
CA THR A 43 -6.04 -6.21 -6.72
C THR A 43 -5.00 -5.82 -7.77
N PRO A 44 -4.23 -6.75 -8.35
CA PRO A 44 -3.31 -6.41 -9.43
C PRO A 44 -4.09 -5.90 -10.63
N LYS A 45 -3.59 -4.84 -11.27
CA LYS A 45 -4.18 -4.33 -12.50
C LYS A 45 -3.91 -5.30 -13.65
N LYS A 46 -4.71 -5.19 -14.71
CA LYS A 46 -4.58 -6.06 -15.90
C LYS A 46 -3.15 -5.98 -16.47
N GLY A 47 -2.51 -7.14 -16.60
CA GLY A 47 -1.15 -7.27 -17.12
C GLY A 47 -0.04 -7.15 -16.08
N TYR A 48 -0.39 -6.99 -14.81
CA TYR A 48 0.54 -7.08 -13.69
C TYR A 48 0.28 -8.34 -12.88
N ASP A 49 1.36 -8.97 -12.41
CA ASP A 49 1.29 -10.07 -11.46
C ASP A 49 1.47 -9.55 -10.03
N VAL A 50 1.04 -10.35 -9.05
CA VAL A 50 1.28 -10.02 -7.64
C VAL A 50 2.74 -10.32 -7.30
N ASP A 51 3.49 -9.28 -6.96
CA ASP A 51 4.83 -9.39 -6.39
C ASP A 51 4.77 -9.13 -4.87
N PRO A 52 5.09 -10.13 -4.03
CA PRO A 52 5.13 -9.95 -2.59
C PRO A 52 6.07 -8.83 -2.11
N THR A 53 7.11 -8.53 -2.89
CA THR A 53 8.11 -7.50 -2.57
C THR A 53 7.50 -6.10 -2.52
N ASP A 54 6.46 -5.85 -3.33
CA ASP A 54 5.72 -4.60 -3.34
C ASP A 54 5.03 -4.33 -2.00
N ILE A 55 4.49 -5.39 -1.38
CA ILE A 55 3.86 -5.31 -0.05
C ILE A 55 4.91 -5.03 1.02
N PHE A 56 6.10 -5.62 0.89
CA PHE A 56 7.22 -5.36 1.81
C PHE A 56 7.64 -3.89 1.79
N HIS A 57 7.77 -3.29 0.61
CA HIS A 57 8.10 -1.86 0.50
C HIS A 57 7.03 -0.97 1.14
N LEU A 58 5.76 -1.31 0.96
CA LEU A 58 4.65 -0.61 1.60
C LEU A 58 4.70 -0.75 3.13
N ALA A 59 4.94 -1.96 3.63
CA ALA A 59 5.05 -2.24 5.07
C ALA A 59 6.28 -1.56 5.70
N TRP A 60 7.40 -1.52 4.98
CA TRP A 60 8.60 -0.82 5.41
C TRP A 60 8.34 0.67 5.59
N TYR A 61 7.65 1.30 4.62
CA TYR A 61 7.26 2.69 4.74
C TYR A 61 6.41 2.93 6.00
N VAL A 62 5.37 2.12 6.22
CA VAL A 62 4.51 2.24 7.41
C VAL A 62 5.33 2.19 8.70
N LYS A 63 6.32 1.29 8.79
CA LYS A 63 7.16 1.15 9.98
C LYS A 63 8.03 2.38 10.27
N GLU A 64 8.56 3.05 9.25
CA GLU A 64 9.51 4.16 9.44
C GLU A 64 8.81 5.48 9.84
N TYR A 65 7.50 5.61 9.55
CA TYR A 65 6.76 6.85 9.71
C TYR A 65 5.62 6.78 10.74
N MET A 66 5.58 5.72 11.56
CA MET A 66 4.57 5.50 12.61
C MET A 66 5.14 5.01 13.93
#